data_AF-A0ABD5U477-F1
#
_entry.id   AF-A0ABD5U477-F1
#
_cell.length_a   1.000
_cell.length_b   1.000
_cell.length_c   1.000
_cell.angle_alpha   90.00
_cell.angle_beta   90.00
_cell.angle_gamma   90.00
#
_symmetry.space_group_name_H-M   'P 1'
#
loop_
_entity.id
_entity.type
_entity.pdbx_description
1 polymer ?
#
loop_
_entity_poly.entity_id
_entity_poly.type
_entity_poly.pdbx_seq_one_letter_code
_entity_poly.pdbx_strand_id
1 'polypeptide(L)'
;MSEITRSPPVLGSSLALLAATVTLVSATLASQSAVAPAAAGVLLLGVGLYRASRRLLTWGAAALFASVLLAGVRGGPPEPVLLAALGTAFAWDTADHALGVGEQLGRETDSSRLVAVHAATTLLVGVFGSAVCYAVYLAVGGGQPVSAVVLLLLGAVALVSALRGSGESDRRVGRGRRR
;
A
#
# COMPACT_ATOMS: atom_id res chain seq x y z
N MET A 1 -12.54 17.03 -30.59
CA MET A 1 -11.70 16.69 -29.42
C MET A 1 -12.54 15.78 -28.55
N SER A 2 -12.25 14.48 -28.53
CA SER A 2 -12.94 13.55 -27.64
C SER A 2 -12.58 13.91 -26.19
N GLU A 3 -13.60 14.08 -25.35
CA GLU A 3 -13.43 14.31 -23.93
C GLU A 3 -12.89 13.01 -23.31
N ILE A 4 -11.63 13.01 -22.92
CA ILE A 4 -10.97 11.84 -22.34
C ILE A 4 -11.62 11.56 -20.99
N THR A 5 -12.30 10.42 -20.86
CA THR A 5 -12.85 9.96 -19.58
C THR A 5 -11.71 9.69 -18.60
N ARG A 6 -11.46 10.63 -17.68
CA ARG A 6 -10.49 10.49 -16.58
C ARG A 6 -11.07 9.57 -15.52
N SER A 7 -10.81 8.28 -15.66
CA SER A 7 -11.21 7.27 -14.70
C SER A 7 -10.16 6.16 -14.64
N PRO A 8 -9.90 5.59 -13.45
CA PRO A 8 -8.86 4.57 -13.30
C PRO A 8 -9.16 3.32 -14.17
N PRO A 9 -8.13 2.61 -14.65
CA PRO A 9 -8.29 1.37 -15.40
C PRO A 9 -8.91 0.27 -14.54
N VAL A 10 -9.74 -0.56 -15.17
CA VAL A 10 -10.54 -1.60 -14.49
C VAL A 10 -9.65 -2.65 -13.85
N LEU A 11 -8.62 -3.13 -14.57
CA LEU A 11 -7.71 -4.17 -14.10
C LEU A 11 -6.97 -3.76 -12.83
N GLY A 12 -6.41 -2.54 -12.80
CA GLY A 12 -5.72 -2.02 -11.61
C GLY A 12 -6.67 -1.87 -10.43
N SER A 13 -7.88 -1.35 -10.68
CA SER A 13 -8.91 -1.22 -9.65
C SER A 13 -9.34 -2.57 -9.09
N SER A 14 -9.52 -3.59 -9.94
CA SER A 14 -9.89 -4.94 -9.51
C SER A 14 -8.78 -5.62 -8.71
N LEU A 15 -7.52 -5.50 -9.13
CA LEU A 15 -6.38 -6.08 -8.42
C LEU A 15 -6.20 -5.42 -7.04
N ALA A 16 -6.35 -4.10 -6.96
CA ALA A 16 -6.30 -3.37 -5.71
C ALA A 16 -7.40 -3.80 -4.73
N LEU A 17 -8.65 -3.93 -5.21
CA LEU A 17 -9.77 -4.38 -4.39
C LEU A 17 -9.62 -5.83 -3.95
N LEU A 18 -9.14 -6.72 -4.82
CA LEU A 18 -8.83 -8.11 -4.46
C LEU A 18 -7.74 -8.19 -3.38
N ALA A 19 -6.70 -7.38 -3.50
CA ALA A 19 -5.64 -7.32 -2.50
C ALA A 19 -6.14 -6.77 -1.15
N ALA A 20 -7.03 -5.77 -1.19
CA ALA A 20 -7.66 -5.22 0.00
C ALA A 20 -8.61 -6.24 0.68
N THR A 21 -9.35 -7.05 -0.08
CA THR A 21 -10.19 -8.11 0.49
C THR A 21 -9.37 -9.26 1.06
N VAL A 22 -8.27 -9.65 0.40
CA VAL A 22 -7.30 -10.60 0.96
C VAL A 22 -6.75 -10.07 2.29
N THR A 23 -6.39 -8.78 2.33
CA THR A 23 -5.93 -8.13 3.57
C THR A 23 -6.96 -8.23 4.68
N LEU A 24 -8.22 -7.93 4.38
CA LEU A 24 -9.32 -8.05 5.35
C LEU A 24 -9.44 -9.48 5.86
N VAL A 25 -9.49 -10.48 4.98
CA VAL A 25 -9.59 -11.89 5.38
C VAL A 25 -8.40 -12.29 6.26
N SER A 26 -7.17 -12.01 5.82
CA SER A 26 -5.97 -12.34 6.58
C SER A 26 -5.91 -11.63 7.94
N ALA A 27 -6.30 -10.35 8.01
CA ALA A 27 -6.36 -9.60 9.27
C ALA A 27 -7.44 -10.16 10.22
N THR A 28 -8.60 -10.57 9.70
CA THR A 28 -9.67 -11.18 10.50
C THR A 28 -9.27 -12.54 11.07
N LEU A 29 -8.53 -13.33 10.31
CA LEU A 29 -7.94 -14.60 10.76
C LEU A 29 -6.86 -14.37 11.84
N ALA A 30 -6.15 -13.24 11.78
CA ALA A 30 -5.14 -12.89 12.77
C ALA A 30 -5.74 -12.39 14.10
N SER A 31 -6.78 -11.53 14.04
CA SER A 31 -7.43 -10.98 15.23
C SER A 31 -8.81 -10.40 14.92
N GLN A 32 -9.81 -10.72 15.75
CA GLN A 32 -11.15 -10.13 15.64
C GLN A 32 -11.16 -8.60 15.87
N SER A 33 -10.20 -8.07 16.62
CA SER A 33 -10.08 -6.61 16.82
C SER A 33 -9.65 -5.86 15.56
N ALA A 34 -9.00 -6.53 14.60
CA ALA A 34 -8.53 -5.93 13.35
C ALA A 34 -9.63 -5.81 12.27
N VAL A 35 -10.81 -6.41 12.47
CA VAL A 35 -11.91 -6.42 11.48
C VAL A 35 -12.36 -5.00 11.15
N ALA A 36 -12.60 -4.17 12.18
CA ALA A 36 -13.13 -2.81 12.00
C ALA A 36 -12.22 -1.91 11.15
N PRO A 37 -10.91 -1.73 11.46
CA PRO A 37 -10.03 -0.94 10.63
C PRO A 37 -9.83 -1.54 9.23
N ALA A 38 -9.80 -2.88 9.10
CA ALA A 38 -9.67 -3.53 7.80
C ALA A 38 -10.89 -3.26 6.90
N ALA A 39 -12.10 -3.41 7.44
CA ALA A 39 -13.34 -3.15 6.70
C ALA A 39 -13.46 -1.67 6.30
N ALA A 40 -13.13 -0.75 7.22
CA ALA A 40 -13.06 0.68 6.91
C ALA A 40 -12.05 0.98 5.80
N GLY A 41 -10.87 0.33 5.83
CA GLY A 41 -9.84 0.44 4.81
C GLY A 41 -10.30 0.01 3.42
N VAL A 42 -10.94 -1.16 3.31
CA VAL A 42 -11.53 -1.65 2.04
C VAL A 42 -12.56 -0.66 1.50
N LEU A 43 -13.46 -0.17 2.35
CA LEU A 43 -14.49 0.79 1.95
C LEU A 43 -13.89 2.12 1.47
N LEU A 44 -12.97 2.70 2.22
CA LEU A 44 -12.32 3.96 1.88
C LEU A 44 -11.50 3.85 0.59
N LEU A 45 -10.80 2.72 0.39
CA LEU A 45 -10.03 2.45 -0.82
C LEU A 45 -10.95 2.30 -2.04
N GLY A 46 -12.05 1.56 -1.91
CA GLY A 46 -13.05 1.44 -2.97
C GLY A 46 -13.73 2.77 -3.33
N VAL A 47 -14.14 3.56 -2.31
CA VAL A 47 -14.70 4.90 -2.53
C VAL A 47 -13.65 5.84 -3.13
N GLY A 48 -12.38 5.72 -2.73
CA GLY A 48 -11.27 6.49 -3.29
C GLY A 48 -11.02 6.21 -4.77
N LEU A 49 -11.03 4.93 -5.18
CA LEU A 49 -10.97 4.54 -6.59
C LEU A 49 -12.17 5.07 -7.38
N TYR A 50 -13.39 4.90 -6.84
CA TYR A 50 -14.61 5.37 -7.50
C TYR A 50 -14.64 6.88 -7.69
N ARG A 51 -14.20 7.65 -6.69
CA ARG A 51 -14.17 9.13 -6.73
C ARG A 51 -12.88 9.70 -7.33
N ALA A 52 -11.97 8.86 -7.82
CA ALA A 52 -10.64 9.25 -8.26
C ALA A 52 -9.89 10.16 -7.25
N SER A 53 -10.00 9.84 -5.95
CA SER A 53 -9.50 10.69 -4.86
C SER A 53 -8.28 10.05 -4.18
N ARG A 54 -7.09 10.60 -4.44
CA ARG A 54 -5.84 10.19 -3.79
C ARG A 54 -5.92 10.25 -2.27
N ARG A 55 -6.57 11.28 -1.71
CA ARG A 55 -6.71 11.44 -0.26
C ARG A 55 -7.50 10.29 0.38
N LEU A 56 -8.57 9.85 -0.27
CA LEU A 56 -9.38 8.73 0.21
C LEU A 56 -8.63 7.40 0.12
N LEU A 57 -7.87 7.18 -0.96
CA LEU A 57 -6.96 6.04 -1.03
C LEU A 57 -6.00 6.05 0.17
N THR A 58 -5.39 7.21 0.49
CA THR A 58 -4.37 7.28 1.56
C THR A 58 -4.96 6.89 2.89
N TRP A 59 -6.16 7.39 3.20
CA TRP A 59 -6.87 7.00 4.40
C TRP A 59 -7.28 5.53 4.39
N GLY A 60 -7.68 4.99 3.25
CA GLY A 60 -8.01 3.57 3.09
C GLY A 60 -6.82 2.66 3.36
N ALA A 61 -5.67 2.92 2.74
CA ALA A 61 -4.45 2.17 3.00
C ALA A 61 -3.93 2.35 4.43
N ALA A 62 -4.04 3.56 5.00
CA ALA A 62 -3.69 3.79 6.39
C ALA A 62 -4.57 2.96 7.35
N ALA A 63 -5.87 2.85 7.08
CA ALA A 63 -6.79 2.02 7.86
C ALA A 63 -6.50 0.52 7.69
N LEU A 64 -6.21 0.05 6.47
CA LEU A 64 -5.74 -1.33 6.24
C LEU A 64 -4.45 -1.61 7.02
N PHE A 65 -3.48 -0.71 6.96
CA PHE A 65 -2.22 -0.84 7.70
C PHE A 65 -2.43 -0.83 9.22
N ALA A 66 -3.33 0.03 9.73
CA ALA A 66 -3.70 0.04 11.13
C ALA A 66 -4.30 -1.31 11.58
N SER A 67 -5.02 -2.00 10.70
CA SER A 67 -5.53 -3.35 10.99
C SER A 67 -4.41 -4.38 11.15
N VAL A 68 -3.38 -4.32 10.29
CA VAL A 68 -2.19 -5.18 10.36
C VAL A 68 -1.44 -4.94 11.68
N LEU A 69 -1.22 -3.67 12.04
CA LEU A 69 -0.57 -3.30 13.30
C LEU A 69 -1.35 -3.81 14.50
N LEU A 70 -2.67 -3.62 14.51
CA LEU A 70 -3.52 -4.06 15.60
C LEU A 70 -3.52 -5.59 15.73
N ALA A 71 -3.58 -6.32 14.61
CA ALA A 71 -3.46 -7.78 14.60
C ALA A 71 -2.11 -8.24 15.17
N GLY A 72 -1.01 -7.59 14.78
CA GLY A 72 0.33 -7.90 15.28
C GLY A 72 0.49 -7.62 16.77
N VAL A 73 0.04 -6.45 17.26
CA VAL A 73 0.09 -6.09 18.68
C VAL A 73 -0.73 -7.03 19.56
N ARG A 74 -1.81 -7.60 19.01
CA ARG A 74 -2.66 -8.58 19.70
C ARG A 74 -2.10 -10.00 19.70
N GLY A 75 -0.89 -10.19 19.17
CA GLY A 75 -0.24 -11.49 19.12
C GLY A 75 -0.87 -12.44 18.11
N GLY A 76 -1.47 -11.90 17.04
CA GLY A 76 -1.99 -12.72 15.95
C GLY A 76 -0.88 -13.59 15.32
N PRO A 77 -1.22 -14.75 14.75
CA PRO A 77 -0.26 -15.61 14.06
C PRO A 77 0.52 -14.83 12.98
N PRO A 78 1.83 -15.10 12.82
CA PRO A 78 2.69 -14.31 11.95
C PRO A 78 2.32 -14.44 10.48
N GLU A 79 1.85 -15.61 10.02
CA GLU A 79 1.55 -15.85 8.60
C GLU A 79 0.38 -14.99 8.12
N PRO A 80 -0.78 -14.94 8.80
CA PRO A 80 -1.88 -14.06 8.39
C PRO A 80 -1.56 -12.57 8.55
N VAL A 81 -0.76 -12.18 9.56
CA VAL A 81 -0.32 -10.79 9.71
C VAL A 81 0.59 -10.36 8.55
N LEU A 82 1.52 -11.23 8.14
CA LEU A 82 2.41 -10.96 7.01
C LEU A 82 1.66 -10.90 5.69
N LEU A 83 0.70 -11.80 5.46
CA LEU A 83 -0.17 -11.76 4.29
C LEU A 83 -1.01 -10.48 4.25
N ALA A 84 -1.55 -10.05 5.39
CA ALA A 84 -2.29 -8.80 5.48
C ALA A 84 -1.39 -7.57 5.20
N ALA A 85 -0.13 -7.58 5.67
CA ALA A 85 0.84 -6.53 5.38
C ALA A 85 1.17 -6.45 3.88
N LEU A 86 1.46 -7.59 3.26
CA LEU A 86 1.74 -7.70 1.82
C LEU A 86 0.54 -7.22 0.99
N GLY A 87 -0.66 -7.72 1.32
CA GLY A 87 -1.90 -7.32 0.66
C GLY A 87 -2.18 -5.83 0.78
N THR A 88 -1.89 -5.22 1.94
CA THR A 88 -2.06 -3.78 2.16
C THR A 88 -1.16 -2.97 1.24
N ALA A 89 0.13 -3.31 1.20
CA ALA A 89 1.10 -2.61 0.36
C ALA A 89 0.76 -2.75 -1.13
N PHE A 90 0.40 -3.96 -1.56
CA PHE A 90 0.03 -4.24 -2.94
C PHE A 90 -1.27 -3.56 -3.37
N ALA A 91 -2.28 -3.53 -2.48
CA ALA A 91 -3.54 -2.84 -2.71
C ALA A 91 -3.33 -1.33 -2.91
N TRP A 92 -2.51 -0.73 -2.04
CA TRP A 92 -2.16 0.69 -2.12
C TRP A 92 -1.40 1.03 -3.39
N ASP A 93 -0.33 0.30 -3.70
CA ASP A 93 0.52 0.52 -4.88
C ASP A 93 -0.29 0.43 -6.17
N THR A 94 -1.07 -0.66 -6.32
CA THR A 94 -1.88 -0.87 -7.52
C THR A 94 -3.00 0.19 -7.64
N ALA A 95 -3.59 0.64 -6.53
CA ALA A 95 -4.60 1.68 -6.54
C ALA A 95 -4.03 3.05 -6.92
N ASP A 96 -2.87 3.43 -6.38
CA ASP A 96 -2.23 4.71 -6.72
C ASP A 96 -1.73 4.72 -8.16
N HIS A 97 -1.14 3.60 -8.62
CA HIS A 97 -0.76 3.42 -10.01
C HIS A 97 -1.96 3.53 -10.95
N ALA A 98 -3.09 2.89 -10.62
CA ALA A 98 -4.32 2.97 -11.40
C ALA A 98 -4.87 4.41 -11.47
N LEU A 99 -4.88 5.15 -10.36
CA LEU A 99 -5.28 6.57 -10.38
C LEU A 99 -4.35 7.40 -11.27
N GLY A 100 -3.03 7.24 -11.14
CA GLY A 100 -2.06 7.96 -11.95
C GLY A 100 -2.22 7.69 -13.45
N VAL A 101 -2.41 6.42 -13.84
CA VAL A 101 -2.68 6.03 -15.23
C VAL A 101 -4.00 6.63 -15.73
N GLY A 102 -5.05 6.59 -14.91
CA GLY A 102 -6.36 7.19 -15.26
C GLY A 102 -6.30 8.71 -15.43
N GLU A 103 -5.46 9.40 -14.66
CA GLU A 103 -5.21 10.84 -14.78
C GLU A 103 -4.42 11.19 -16.06
N GLN A 104 -3.45 10.36 -16.46
CA GLN A 104 -2.51 10.67 -17.55
C GLN A 104 -2.95 10.16 -18.92
N LEU A 105 -3.51 8.96 -19.01
CA LEU A 105 -3.79 8.27 -20.26
C LEU A 105 -5.29 8.13 -20.55
N GLY A 106 -6.15 8.39 -19.56
CA GLY A 106 -7.59 8.14 -19.66
C GLY A 106 -7.93 6.65 -19.72
N ARG A 107 -9.20 6.33 -19.46
CA ARG A 107 -9.66 4.93 -19.34
C ARG A 107 -9.61 4.14 -20.66
N GLU A 108 -9.61 4.83 -21.80
CA GLU A 108 -9.78 4.26 -23.14
C GLU A 108 -8.47 3.75 -23.75
N THR A 109 -7.32 4.07 -23.16
CA THR A 109 -6.02 3.58 -23.62
C THR A 109 -5.76 2.17 -23.10
N ASP A 110 -5.38 1.25 -24.00
CA ASP A 110 -5.05 -0.14 -23.64
C ASP A 110 -3.74 -0.20 -22.83
N SER A 111 -3.88 0.03 -21.53
CA SER A 111 -2.81 0.03 -20.52
C SER A 111 -2.71 -1.31 -19.79
N SER A 112 -3.46 -2.32 -20.23
CA SER A 112 -3.60 -3.63 -19.57
C SER A 112 -2.24 -4.31 -19.36
N ARG A 113 -1.40 -4.35 -20.39
CA ARG A 113 -0.06 -4.94 -20.32
C ARG A 113 0.86 -4.20 -19.36
N LEU A 114 0.83 -2.87 -19.36
CA LEU A 114 1.65 -2.05 -18.47
C LEU A 114 1.23 -2.27 -17.00
N VAL A 115 -0.08 -2.20 -16.73
CA VAL A 115 -0.64 -2.45 -15.40
C VAL A 115 -0.32 -3.86 -14.92
N ALA A 116 -0.43 -4.87 -15.79
CA ALA A 116 -0.12 -6.25 -15.44
C ALA A 116 1.36 -6.47 -15.11
N VAL A 117 2.28 -5.91 -15.92
CA VAL A 117 3.73 -6.03 -15.66
C VAL A 117 4.12 -5.30 -14.38
N HIS A 118 3.57 -4.10 -14.15
CA HIS A 118 3.82 -3.36 -12.92
C HIS A 118 3.33 -4.13 -11.70
N ALA A 119 2.07 -4.57 -11.72
CA ALA A 119 1.48 -5.37 -10.65
C ALA A 119 2.26 -6.67 -10.40
N ALA A 120 2.65 -7.40 -11.45
CA ALA A 120 3.44 -8.62 -11.30
C ALA A 120 4.82 -8.32 -10.68
N THR A 121 5.48 -7.23 -11.08
CA THR A 121 6.77 -6.83 -10.54
C THR A 121 6.66 -6.42 -9.08
N THR A 122 5.68 -5.57 -8.72
CA THR A 122 5.41 -5.18 -7.33
C THR A 122 5.12 -6.41 -6.49
N LEU A 123 4.30 -7.35 -6.98
CA LEU A 123 3.95 -8.56 -6.25
C LEU A 123 5.17 -9.46 -6.03
N LEU A 124 6.02 -9.65 -7.05
CA LEU A 124 7.26 -10.42 -6.92
C LEU A 124 8.20 -9.82 -5.86
N VAL A 125 8.40 -8.50 -5.91
CA VAL A 125 9.23 -7.78 -4.92
C VAL A 125 8.63 -7.90 -3.52
N GLY A 126 7.32 -7.72 -3.39
CA GLY A 126 6.60 -7.86 -2.12
C GLY A 126 6.72 -9.27 -1.54
N VAL A 127 6.47 -10.31 -2.34
CA VAL A 127 6.60 -11.71 -1.93
C VAL A 127 8.03 -12.04 -1.53
N PHE A 128 9.03 -11.60 -2.30
CA PHE A 128 10.43 -11.81 -1.96
C PHE A 128 10.80 -11.12 -0.64
N GLY A 129 10.41 -9.86 -0.47
CA GLY A 129 10.62 -9.12 0.79
C GLY A 129 9.94 -9.78 1.99
N SER A 130 8.68 -10.20 1.84
CA SER A 130 7.94 -10.93 2.86
C SER A 130 8.60 -12.27 3.20
N ALA A 131 9.08 -13.02 2.21
CA ALA A 131 9.78 -14.28 2.42
C ALA A 131 11.08 -14.08 3.20
N VAL A 132 11.87 -13.05 2.88
CA VAL A 132 13.09 -12.71 3.62
C VAL A 132 12.76 -12.32 5.07
N CYS A 133 11.75 -11.47 5.28
CA CYS A 133 11.29 -11.10 6.62
C CYS A 133 10.84 -12.32 7.45
N TYR A 134 10.09 -13.24 6.84
CA TYR A 134 9.62 -14.46 7.49
C TYR A 134 10.77 -15.42 7.81
N ALA A 135 11.73 -15.59 6.90
CA ALA A 135 12.91 -16.41 7.14
C ALA A 135 13.75 -15.88 8.32
N VAL A 136 13.90 -14.56 8.44
CA VAL A 136 14.55 -13.92 9.59
C VAL A 136 13.77 -14.15 10.87
N TYR A 137 12.44 -14.01 10.83
CA TYR A 137 11.57 -14.29 11.99
C TYR A 137 11.75 -15.72 12.51
N LEU A 138 11.77 -16.70 11.61
CA LEU A 138 12.01 -18.11 11.96
C LEU A 138 13.42 -18.34 12.51
N ALA A 139 14.45 -17.72 11.92
CA ALA A 139 15.83 -17.88 12.34
C ALA A 139 16.12 -17.32 13.75
N VAL A 140 15.40 -16.27 14.16
CA VAL A 140 15.56 -15.64 15.49
C VAL A 140 14.73 -16.35 16.58
N GLY A 141 13.90 -17.34 16.20
CA GLY A 141 13.18 -18.20 17.15
C GLY A 141 11.86 -17.63 17.68
N GLY A 142 11.33 -16.56 17.08
CA GLY A 142 10.08 -15.92 17.49
C GLY A 142 10.20 -15.12 18.79
N GLY A 143 9.63 -13.92 18.81
CA GLY A 143 9.65 -13.00 19.95
C GLY A 143 9.52 -11.54 19.51
N GLN A 144 9.49 -10.60 20.46
CA GLN A 144 9.63 -9.16 20.19
C GLN A 144 11.05 -8.69 20.57
N PRO A 145 12.07 -8.98 19.74
CA PRO A 145 13.42 -8.52 20.04
C PRO A 145 13.47 -6.99 20.00
N VAL A 146 14.11 -6.38 20.99
CA VAL A 146 14.27 -4.91 21.08
C VAL A 146 14.91 -4.35 19.81
N SER A 147 15.79 -5.10 19.18
CA SER A 147 16.42 -4.75 17.90
C SER A 147 15.40 -4.54 16.78
N ALA A 148 14.31 -5.31 16.71
CA ALA A 148 13.27 -5.12 15.70
C ALA A 148 12.56 -3.76 15.88
N VAL A 149 12.28 -3.36 17.12
CA VAL A 149 11.70 -2.05 17.42
C VAL A 149 12.67 -0.92 17.06
N VAL A 150 13.95 -1.07 17.39
CA VAL A 150 14.99 -0.09 17.04
C VAL A 150 15.12 0.05 15.51
N LEU A 151 15.14 -1.07 14.77
CA LEU A 151 15.20 -1.07 13.31
C LEU A 151 13.95 -0.46 12.69
N LEU A 152 12.76 -0.73 13.24
CA LEU A 152 11.51 -0.12 12.80
C LEU A 152 11.53 1.40 13.00
N LEU A 153 12.02 1.87 14.15
CA LEU A 153 12.17 3.30 14.45
C LEU A 153 13.21 3.96 13.52
N LEU A 154 14.34 3.31 13.27
CA LEU A 154 15.34 3.77 12.30
C LEU A 154 14.72 3.87 10.90
N GLY A 155 13.95 2.86 10.48
CA GLY A 155 13.20 2.88 9.23
C GLY A 155 12.20 4.03 9.16
N ALA A 156 11.43 4.26 10.24
CA ALA A 156 10.49 5.38 10.33
C ALA A 156 11.20 6.74 10.26
N VAL A 157 12.33 6.90 10.95
CA VAL A 157 13.16 8.12 10.89
C VAL A 157 13.71 8.33 9.48
N ALA A 158 14.25 7.28 8.84
CA ALA A 158 14.76 7.35 7.47
C ALA A 158 13.64 7.73 6.48
N LEU A 159 12.45 7.13 6.62
CA LEU A 159 11.28 7.43 5.82
C LEU A 159 10.84 8.89 5.98
N VAL A 160 10.71 9.37 7.23
CA VAL A 160 10.34 10.77 7.51
C VAL A 160 11.40 11.74 6.99
N SER A 161 12.69 11.42 7.13
CA SER A 161 13.79 12.22 6.59
C SER A 161 13.76 12.31 5.07
N ALA A 162 13.50 11.19 4.38
CA ALA A 162 13.35 11.16 2.93
C ALA A 162 12.17 12.02 2.45
N LEU A 163 11.02 11.92 3.13
CA LEU A 163 9.83 12.73 2.83
C LEU A 163 10.03 14.22 3.14
N ARG A 164 10.85 14.56 4.14
CA ARG A 164 11.22 15.96 4.41
C ARG A 164 12.20 16.50 3.38
N GLY A 165 13.20 15.71 2.98
CA GLY A 165 14.22 16.11 2.01
C GLY A 165 13.67 16.38 0.62
N SER A 166 12.62 15.67 0.18
CA SER A 166 11.98 15.90 -1.12
C SER A 166 11.30 17.28 -1.23
N GLY A 167 10.77 17.82 -0.12
CA GLY A 167 10.18 19.16 -0.08
C GLY A 167 11.18 20.31 -0.18
N GLU A 168 12.45 20.07 0.18
CA GLU A 168 13.53 21.06 0.08
C GLU A 168 14.01 21.22 -1.38
N SER A 169 13.99 20.12 -2.15
CA SER A 169 14.43 20.09 -3.56
C SER A 169 13.51 20.91 -4.46
N ASP A 170 12.19 20.80 -4.26
CA ASP A 170 11.17 21.48 -5.07
C ASP A 170 11.17 23.02 -4.85
N ARG A 171 11.50 23.46 -3.63
CA ARG A 171 11.62 24.89 -3.29
C ARG A 171 12.85 25.56 -3.91
N ARG A 172 13.93 24.82 -4.18
CA ARG A 172 15.13 25.36 -4.85
C ARG A 172 14.90 25.59 -6.34
N VAL A 173 14.14 24.72 -7.01
CA VAL A 173 13.81 24.85 -8.43
C VAL A 173 12.89 26.05 -8.71
N GLY A 174 11.93 26.33 -7.82
CA GLY A 174 11.04 27.50 -7.94
C GLY A 174 11.75 28.87 -7.82
N ARG A 175 12.91 28.93 -7.15
CA ARG A 175 13.70 30.16 -6.99
C ARG A 175 14.64 30.46 -8.16
N GLY A 176 14.97 29.47 -9.00
CA GLY A 176 15.87 29.63 -10.15
C GLY A 176 15.23 30.24 -11.40
N ARG A 177 13.89 30.25 -11.50
CA ARG A 177 13.14 30.76 -12.68
C ARG A 177 12.74 32.23 -12.60
N ARG A 178 13.18 32.96 -11.57
CA ARG A 178 12.99 34.41 -11.44
C ARG A 178 14.32 35.15 -11.65
N ARG A 179 14.87 35.07 -12.84
CA ARG A 179 15.89 36.02 -13.34
C ARG A 179 15.69 36.20 -14.84
#